data_AF-J9DGV6-F1
#
_entry.id   AF-J9DGV6-F1
#
_cell.length_a   1.000
_cell.length_b   1.000
_cell.length_c   1.000
_cell.angle_alpha   90.00
_cell.angle_beta   90.00
_cell.angle_gamma   90.00
#
_symmetry.space_group_name_H-M   'P 1'
#
loop_
_entity.id
_entity.type
_entity.pdbx_description
1 polymer ?
#
loop_
_entity_poly.entity_id
_entity_poly.type
_entity_poly.pdbx_seq_one_letter_code
_entity_poly.pdbx_strand_id
1 'polypeptide(L)'
;MLRAAFVFLLLIGSVNLVNAHPGGTAADGCHYCWTNCAQWGEVEGARHCHGNNIEELDPKFTPIGHHEESDEEADDDKSDEAGDS
;
A
#
# COMPACT_ATOMS: atom_id res chain seq x y z
N MET A 1 41.51 21.67 17.28
CA MET A 1 41.48 20.42 16.48
C MET A 1 40.71 19.31 17.18
N LEU A 2 40.93 19.05 18.48
CA LEU A 2 40.23 18.00 19.25
C LEU A 2 38.69 18.14 19.30
N ARG A 3 38.18 19.38 19.45
CA ARG A 3 36.72 19.64 19.43
C ARG A 3 36.09 19.35 18.07
N ALA A 4 36.75 19.73 16.98
CA ALA A 4 36.27 19.45 15.63
C ALA A 4 36.30 17.94 15.32
N ALA A 5 37.33 17.23 15.77
CA ALA A 5 37.41 15.78 15.65
C ALA A 5 36.29 15.07 16.42
N PHE A 6 35.94 15.54 17.62
CA PHE A 6 34.85 14.97 18.41
C PHE A 6 33.48 15.19 17.76
N VAL A 7 33.23 16.39 17.23
CA VAL A 7 32.01 16.71 16.46
C VAL A 7 31.90 15.82 15.22
N PHE A 8 33.00 15.63 14.50
CA PHE A 8 33.06 14.77 13.31
C PHE A 8 32.77 13.29 13.64
N LEU A 9 33.28 12.80 14.78
CA LEU A 9 33.05 11.42 15.22
C LEU A 9 31.57 11.17 15.60
N LEU A 10 30.92 12.17 16.22
CA LEU A 10 29.48 12.11 16.53
C LEU A 10 28.60 12.12 15.28
N LEU A 11 28.98 12.86 14.23
CA LEU A 11 28.27 12.91 12.96
C LEU A 11 28.33 11.60 12.16
N ILE A 12 29.43 10.85 12.26
CA ILE A 12 29.56 9.54 11.59
C ILE A 12 28.86 8.44 12.38
N GLY A 13 28.79 8.57 13.71
CA GLY A 13 28.14 7.59 14.58
C GLY A 13 26.60 7.56 14.51
N SER A 14 25.96 8.54 13.88
CA SER A 14 24.50 8.67 13.81
C SER A 14 23.85 8.04 12.57
N VAL A 15 24.50 7.05 11.94
CA VAL A 15 23.89 6.31 10.83
C VAL A 15 22.69 5.51 11.33
N ASN A 16 21.50 5.87 10.87
CA ASN A 16 20.29 5.08 11.11
C ASN A 16 20.24 3.95 10.07
N LEU A 17 20.11 2.72 10.55
CA LEU A 17 19.91 1.56 9.68
C LEU A 17 18.46 1.57 9.18
N VAL A 18 18.25 1.89 7.91
CA VAL A 18 16.93 1.79 7.28
C VAL A 18 16.85 0.43 6.58
N ASN A 19 15.89 -0.40 6.97
CA ASN A 19 15.57 -1.60 6.22
C ASN A 19 14.52 -1.22 5.17
N ALA A 20 14.78 -1.52 3.89
CA ALA A 20 13.78 -1.47 2.84
C ALA A 20 13.36 -2.90 2.51
N HIS A 21 12.07 -3.13 2.32
CA HIS A 21 11.59 -4.47 2.00
C HIS A 21 11.92 -4.84 0.55
N PRO A 22 12.18 -6.13 0.26
CA PRO A 22 12.34 -6.61 -1.10
C PRO A 22 11.03 -6.44 -1.88
N GLY A 23 11.11 -6.02 -3.15
CA GLY A 23 9.92 -5.90 -4.00
C GLY A 23 10.15 -5.03 -5.22
N GLY A 24 10.94 -3.96 -5.07
CA GLY A 24 11.28 -3.04 -6.15
C GLY A 24 10.05 -2.27 -6.66
N THR A 25 10.11 -0.95 -6.59
CA THR A 25 9.05 -0.10 -7.14
C THR A 25 9.14 -0.05 -8.66
N ALA A 26 8.04 -0.31 -9.36
CA ALA A 26 7.98 -0.25 -10.81
C ALA A 26 8.02 1.21 -11.32
N ALA A 27 8.09 1.36 -12.65
CA ALA A 27 8.25 2.67 -13.29
C ALA A 27 7.08 3.63 -13.05
N ASP A 28 5.90 3.10 -12.72
CA ASP A 28 4.70 3.83 -12.33
C ASP A 28 4.71 4.29 -10.85
N GLY A 29 5.77 3.99 -10.11
CA GLY A 29 5.88 4.32 -8.69
C GLY A 29 5.15 3.32 -7.78
N CYS A 30 4.66 2.20 -8.28
CA CYS A 30 3.93 1.21 -7.50
C CYS A 30 4.59 -0.18 -7.55
N HIS A 31 4.23 -1.07 -6.62
CA HIS A 31 4.59 -2.49 -6.71
C HIS A 31 3.66 -3.37 -5.90
N TYR A 32 3.72 -4.68 -6.21
CA TYR A 32 2.99 -5.72 -5.50
C TYR A 32 3.88 -6.39 -4.46
N CYS A 33 3.35 -6.65 -3.27
CA CYS A 33 4.07 -7.41 -2.27
C CYS A 33 3.85 -8.91 -2.43
N TRP A 34 4.93 -9.68 -2.60
CA TRP A 34 4.86 -11.15 -2.77
C TRP A 34 5.66 -11.94 -1.75
N THR A 35 6.58 -11.30 -1.02
CA THR A 35 7.46 -12.01 -0.07
C THR A 35 7.59 -11.22 1.21
N ASN A 36 7.47 -11.91 2.35
CA ASN A 36 7.63 -11.34 3.69
C ASN A 36 6.73 -10.13 3.99
N CYS A 37 5.59 -9.98 3.31
CA CYS A 37 4.69 -8.82 3.43
C CYS A 37 4.26 -8.53 4.86
N ALA A 38 3.92 -9.58 5.61
CA ALA A 38 3.51 -9.48 7.00
C ALA A 38 4.61 -8.89 7.92
N GLN A 39 5.90 -9.06 7.60
CA GLN A 39 7.00 -8.46 8.39
C GLN A 39 7.01 -6.92 8.29
N TRP A 40 6.36 -6.40 7.26
CA TRP A 40 6.23 -4.97 6.96
C TRP A 40 4.83 -4.43 7.26
N GLY A 41 3.95 -5.26 7.83
CA GLY A 41 2.56 -4.90 8.12
C GLY A 41 1.65 -4.88 6.88
N GLU A 42 2.08 -5.49 5.77
CA GLU A 42 1.39 -5.46 4.49
C GLU A 42 0.73 -6.81 4.17
N VAL A 43 -0.33 -6.76 3.35
CA VAL A 43 -1.03 -7.95 2.86
C VAL A 43 -0.33 -8.53 1.63
N GLU A 44 -0.21 -9.86 1.56
CA GLU A 44 0.33 -10.54 0.38
C GLU A 44 -0.56 -10.31 -0.85
N GLY A 45 0.05 -9.97 -1.98
CA GLY A 45 -0.64 -9.61 -3.22
C GLY A 45 -1.17 -8.17 -3.27
N ALA A 46 -1.00 -7.38 -2.20
CA ALA A 46 -1.37 -5.96 -2.19
C ALA A 46 -0.51 -5.14 -3.17
N ARG A 47 -1.12 -4.21 -3.91
CA ARG A 47 -0.40 -3.16 -4.65
C ARG A 47 -0.26 -1.94 -3.76
N HIS A 48 0.95 -1.40 -3.65
CA HIS A 48 1.18 -0.13 -2.99
C HIS A 48 1.99 0.82 -3.86
N CYS A 49 1.75 2.11 -3.70
CA CYS A 49 2.36 3.17 -4.49
C CYS A 49 3.15 4.12 -3.60
N HIS A 50 4.36 4.47 -4.02
CA HIS A 50 5.20 5.47 -3.38
C HIS A 50 5.03 6.84 -4.08
N GLY A 51 4.89 7.90 -3.28
CA GLY A 51 4.65 9.26 -3.77
C GLY A 51 3.17 9.58 -4.02
N ASN A 52 2.89 10.64 -4.77
CA ASN A 52 1.52 11.07 -5.11
C ASN A 52 0.90 10.26 -6.27
N ASN A 53 1.47 9.12 -6.66
CA ASN A 53 0.97 8.27 -7.74
C ASN A 53 -0.23 7.42 -7.33
N ILE A 54 -1.03 7.90 -6.37
CA ILE A 54 -2.37 7.40 -6.10
C ILE A 54 -3.31 7.89 -7.22
N GLU A 55 -3.06 7.46 -8.45
CA GLU A 55 -4.19 7.30 -9.36
C GLU A 55 -4.98 6.13 -8.81
N GLU A 56 -6.00 6.51 -8.03
CA GLU A 56 -7.15 5.76 -7.58
C GLU A 56 -6.84 4.31 -7.21
N LEU A 57 -6.71 4.05 -5.91
CA LEU A 57 -6.91 2.72 -5.37
C LEU A 57 -8.12 2.11 -6.10
N ASP A 58 -7.89 1.04 -6.87
CA ASP A 58 -8.97 0.15 -7.25
C ASP A 58 -9.72 -0.14 -5.93
N PRO A 59 -11.02 0.24 -5.81
CA PRO A 59 -11.76 0.10 -4.56
C PRO A 59 -11.86 -1.35 -4.07
N LYS A 60 -11.34 -2.32 -4.85
CA LYS A 60 -11.26 -3.73 -4.48
C LYS A 60 -10.11 -4.11 -3.57
N PHE A 61 -9.22 -3.20 -3.18
CA PHE A 61 -8.18 -3.51 -2.20
C PHE A 61 -8.21 -2.56 -1.00
N THR A 62 -9.26 -2.67 -0.19
CA THR A 62 -9.21 -2.22 1.19
C THR A 62 -8.18 -3.07 1.95
N PRO A 63 -7.17 -2.48 2.63
CA PRO A 63 -6.38 -3.21 3.59
C PRO A 63 -7.34 -3.77 4.65
N ILE A 64 -7.36 -5.09 4.80
CA ILE A 64 -8.16 -5.74 5.84
C ILE A 64 -7.58 -5.31 7.19
N GLY A 65 -8.17 -4.26 7.74
CA GLY A 65 -7.72 -3.52 8.91
C GLY A 65 -8.71 -2.43 9.32
N HIS A 66 -9.58 -1.99 8.40
CA HIS A 66 -10.84 -1.35 8.76
C HIS A 66 -11.98 -2.28 8.36
N HIS A 67 -12.62 -2.83 9.38
CA HIS A 67 -13.87 -3.56 9.30
C HIS A 67 -14.96 -2.54 8.91
N GLU A 68 -15.12 -2.27 7.62
CA GLU A 68 -16.36 -1.71 7.08
C GLU A 68 -17.06 -2.86 6.36
N GLU A 69 -17.96 -3.48 7.11
CA GLU A 69 -19.08 -4.25 6.60
C GLU A 69 -19.90 -3.28 5.73
N SER A 70 -19.72 -3.37 4.41
CA SER A 70 -20.66 -2.74 3.48
C SER A 70 -21.80 -3.73 3.27
N ASP A 71 -22.76 -3.67 4.20
CA ASP A 71 -24.13 -4.06 3.92
C ASP A 71 -24.68 -3.17 2.79
N GLU A 72 -25.65 -3.71 2.02
CA GLU A 72 -26.53 -3.03 1.04
C GLU A 72 -25.97 -2.90 -0.40
N GLU A 73 -26.60 -3.39 -1.48
CA GLU A 73 -27.92 -3.99 -1.71
C GLU A 73 -27.84 -5.03 -2.85
N ALA A 74 -28.81 -5.96 -2.89
CA ALA A 74 -29.06 -6.84 -4.01
C ALA A 74 -29.94 -6.11 -5.04
N ASP A 75 -29.41 -5.89 -6.24
CA ASP A 75 -30.15 -5.28 -7.35
C ASP A 75 -31.06 -6.34 -8.01
N ASP A 76 -32.25 -6.55 -7.44
CA ASP A 76 -33.36 -7.25 -8.09
C ASP A 76 -33.96 -6.35 -9.19
N ASP A 77 -33.44 -6.42 -10.43
CA ASP A 77 -34.13 -5.86 -11.61
C ASP A 77 -35.21 -6.83 -12.09
N LYS A 78 -36.41 -6.64 -11.54
CA LYS A 78 -37.66 -7.16 -12.10
C LYS A 78 -38.30 -6.09 -12.97
N SER A 79 -38.11 -6.19 -14.27
CA SER A 79 -38.90 -5.46 -15.27
C SER A 79 -39.86 -6.44 -15.97
N ASP A 80 -41.11 -6.39 -15.53
CA ASP A 80 -42.26 -7.05 -16.15
C ASP A 80 -42.74 -6.28 -17.41
N GLU A 81 -43.45 -7.01 -18.28
CA GLU A 81 -44.39 -6.58 -19.34
C GLU A 81 -43.85 -6.15 -20.72
N ALA A 82 -43.97 -7.06 -21.71
CA ALA A 82 -44.80 -6.81 -22.90
C ALA A 82 -45.05 -8.13 -23.64
N GLY A 83 -46.30 -8.59 -23.65
CA GLY A 83 -46.78 -9.55 -24.64
C GLY A 83 -47.00 -8.90 -26.00
N ASP A 84 -46.81 -9.68 -27.07
CA ASP A 84 -47.61 -9.56 -28.29
C ASP A 84 -47.71 -10.93 -28.97
N SER A 85 -48.88 -11.18 -29.53
CA SER A 85 -49.33 -12.46 -30.11
C SER A 85 -48.87 -12.67 -31.55
#